data_AF-A0A833ENA9-F1
#
_entry.id   AF-A0A833ENA9-F1
#
_cell.length_a   1.000
_cell.length_b   1.000
_cell.length_c   1.000
_cell.angle_alpha   90.00
_cell.angle_beta   90.00
_cell.angle_gamma   90.00
#
_symmetry.space_group_name_H-M   'P 1'
#
loop_
_entity.id
_entity.type
_entity.pdbx_description
1 polymer ?
#
loop_
_entity_poly.entity_id
_entity_poly.type
_entity_poly.pdbx_seq_one_letter_code
_entity_poly.pdbx_strand_id
1 'polypeptide(L)'
;MLFSIISLLVCIVAFVWLFTALRATGISASEMIKWWRHQFKYYRTQARANGWLNKSSLRNLSYFFALDFLLILGITGFIQPWLFIKPMSGLLLMLHLTVAPLFSLALLFFVLFWAHKQRLVKEETSLNLRLKICFWTTLILASSAIIAIGLSMFPLAGTQAQIILLAVHKYVAVALIAAVIVYSFYAIRMFMQKND
;
A
#
# COMPACT_ATOMS: atom_id res chain seq x y z
N MET A 1 -20.04 -12.78 -4.37
CA MET A 1 -20.28 -13.21 -2.97
C MET A 1 -19.02 -13.80 -2.32
N LEU A 2 -18.46 -14.91 -2.83
CA LEU A 2 -17.26 -15.54 -2.25
C LEU A 2 -16.07 -14.58 -2.06
N PHE A 3 -15.75 -13.79 -3.09
CA PHE A 3 -14.70 -12.76 -3.00
C PHE A 3 -14.94 -11.74 -1.88
N SER A 4 -16.17 -11.22 -1.74
CA SER A 4 -16.51 -10.25 -0.69
C SER A 4 -16.28 -10.82 0.71
N ILE A 5 -16.66 -12.09 0.92
CA ILE A 5 -16.47 -12.78 2.21
C ILE A 5 -14.98 -12.98 2.49
N ILE A 6 -14.22 -13.53 1.52
CA ILE A 6 -12.78 -13.77 1.69
C ILE A 6 -12.03 -12.46 1.93
N SER A 7 -12.29 -11.43 1.12
CA SER A 7 -11.63 -10.13 1.25
C SER A 7 -11.92 -9.47 2.60
N LEU A 8 -13.17 -9.50 3.05
CA LEU A 8 -13.56 -8.98 4.36
C LEU A 8 -12.86 -9.74 5.50
N LEU A 9 -12.83 -11.07 5.45
CA LEU A 9 -12.15 -11.89 6.46
C LEU A 9 -10.66 -11.58 6.53
N VAL A 10 -9.97 -11.51 5.38
CA VAL A 10 -8.54 -11.18 5.33
C VAL A 10 -8.28 -9.79 5.90
N CYS A 11 -9.11 -8.79 5.55
CA CYS A 11 -8.99 -7.44 6.10
C CYS A 11 -9.22 -7.42 7.61
N ILE A 12 -10.26 -8.08 8.11
CA ILE A 12 -10.54 -8.17 9.56
C ILE A 12 -9.37 -8.83 10.28
N VAL A 13 -8.88 -9.97 9.80
CA VAL A 13 -7.73 -10.66 10.39
C VAL A 13 -6.49 -9.77 10.40
N ALA A 14 -6.20 -9.07 9.30
CA ALA A 14 -5.06 -8.16 9.22
C ALA A 14 -5.20 -6.98 10.20
N PHE A 15 -6.39 -6.39 10.34
CA PHE A 15 -6.66 -5.31 11.29
C PHE A 15 -6.59 -5.77 12.75
N VAL A 16 -7.18 -6.92 13.07
CA VAL A 16 -7.10 -7.51 14.41
C VAL A 16 -5.66 -7.84 14.77
N TRP A 17 -4.92 -8.45 13.84
CA TRP A 17 -3.49 -8.72 14.01
C TRP A 17 -2.68 -7.44 14.22
N LEU A 18 -2.93 -6.39 13.43
CA LEU A 18 -2.26 -5.10 13.60
C LEU A 18 -2.51 -4.54 15.00
N PHE A 19 -3.78 -4.54 15.43
CA PHE A 19 -4.17 -3.99 16.73
C PHE A 19 -3.54 -4.76 17.89
N THR A 20 -3.55 -6.11 17.84
CA THR A 20 -2.92 -6.94 18.88
C THR A 20 -1.40 -6.80 18.87
N ALA A 21 -0.77 -6.72 17.70
CA ALA A 21 0.68 -6.52 17.57
C ALA A 21 1.13 -5.17 18.13
N LEU A 22 0.39 -4.09 17.84
CA LEU A 22 0.66 -2.76 18.40
C LEU A 22 0.54 -2.76 19.93
N ARG A 23 -0.54 -3.36 20.45
CA ARG A 23 -0.76 -3.47 21.90
C ARG A 23 0.34 -4.28 22.60
N ALA A 24 0.79 -5.38 21.99
CA ALA A 24 1.88 -6.20 22.53
C ALA A 24 3.22 -5.44 22.62
N THR A 25 3.41 -4.43 21.77
CA THR A 25 4.60 -3.57 21.81
C THR A 25 4.48 -2.35 22.73
N GLY A 26 3.34 -2.17 23.39
CA GLY A 26 3.08 -1.00 24.24
C GLY A 26 2.82 0.29 23.46
N ILE A 27 2.79 0.24 22.13
CA ILE A 27 2.57 1.43 21.28
C ILE A 27 1.11 1.85 21.38
N SER A 28 0.88 3.03 21.95
CA SER A 28 -0.44 3.64 22.07
C SER A 28 -0.90 4.27 20.76
N ALA A 29 -2.23 4.39 20.57
CA ALA A 29 -2.79 5.13 19.45
C ALA A 29 -2.32 6.60 19.41
N SER A 30 -2.05 7.20 20.57
CA SER A 30 -1.53 8.55 20.67
C SER A 30 -0.12 8.69 20.06
N GLU A 31 0.73 7.68 20.24
CA GLU A 31 2.07 7.64 19.69
C GLU A 31 2.05 7.39 18.19
N MET A 32 1.13 6.56 17.69
CA MET A 32 0.90 6.42 16.26
C MET A 32 0.47 7.73 15.61
N ILE A 33 -0.45 8.48 16.25
CA ILE A 33 -0.89 9.79 15.76
C ILE A 33 0.28 10.79 15.80
N LYS A 34 1.10 10.78 16.85
CA LYS A 34 2.31 11.59 16.94
C LYS A 34 3.29 11.25 15.83
N TRP A 35 3.54 9.97 15.58
CA TRP A 35 4.37 9.50 14.48
C TRP A 35 3.84 10.01 13.13
N TRP A 36 2.54 9.83 12.87
CA TRP A 36 1.92 10.28 11.63
C TRP A 36 2.06 11.79 11.42
N ARG A 37 1.79 12.59 12.46
CA ARG A 37 1.97 14.05 12.42
C ARG A 37 3.42 14.44 12.24
N HIS A 38 4.34 13.74 12.89
CA HIS A 38 5.78 13.97 12.77
C HIS A 38 6.24 13.71 11.34
N GLN A 39 5.86 12.56 10.77
CA GLN A 39 6.15 12.22 9.37
C GLN A 39 5.64 13.34 8.45
N PHE A 40 4.35 13.67 8.52
CA PHE A 40 3.76 14.72 7.69
C PHE A 40 4.48 16.07 7.80
N LYS A 41 4.78 16.51 9.03
CA LYS A 41 5.49 17.78 9.27
C LYS A 41 6.92 17.72 8.73
N TYR A 42 7.66 16.65 9.02
CA TYR A 42 9.04 16.43 8.59
C TYR A 42 9.16 16.54 7.07
N TYR A 43 8.27 15.87 6.33
CA TYR A 43 8.30 15.89 4.87
C TYR A 43 7.94 17.24 4.28
N ARG A 44 6.93 17.92 4.84
CA ARG A 44 6.57 19.28 4.44
C ARG A 44 7.70 20.27 4.69
N THR A 45 8.38 20.19 5.83
CA THR A 45 9.51 21.06 6.16
C THR A 45 10.72 20.77 5.28
N GLN A 46 11.01 19.50 4.99
CA GLN A 46 12.13 19.12 4.13
C GLN A 46 11.92 19.55 2.68
N ALA A 47 10.70 19.40 2.16
CA ALA A 47 10.36 19.86 0.81
C ALA A 47 10.49 21.39 0.67
N ARG A 48 10.16 22.16 1.71
CA ARG A 48 10.35 23.62 1.74
C ARG A 48 11.80 24.03 1.90
N ALA A 49 12.57 23.36 2.75
CA ALA A 49 13.96 23.73 3.04
C ALA A 49 14.93 23.38 1.90
N ASN A 50 14.77 22.19 1.30
CA ASN A 50 15.72 21.66 0.32
C ASN A 50 15.24 21.79 -1.13
N GLY A 51 14.06 22.36 -1.34
CA GLY A 51 13.36 22.38 -2.62
C GLY A 51 12.56 21.09 -2.90
N TRP A 52 11.43 21.23 -3.59
CA TRP A 52 10.49 20.14 -3.89
C TRP A 52 11.08 19.08 -4.84
N LEU A 53 12.03 19.48 -5.69
CA LEU A 53 12.67 18.62 -6.69
C LEU A 53 13.97 17.95 -6.19
N ASN A 54 14.35 18.16 -4.94
CA ASN A 54 15.50 17.46 -4.37
C ASN A 54 15.22 15.96 -4.25
N LYS A 55 16.22 15.10 -4.52
CA LYS A 55 16.15 13.64 -4.36
C LYS A 55 15.53 13.18 -3.04
N SER A 56 15.83 13.86 -1.93
CA SER A 56 15.27 13.54 -0.62
C SER A 56 13.76 13.86 -0.53
N SER A 57 13.36 15.03 -1.01
CA SER A 57 11.96 15.47 -1.10
C SER A 57 11.15 14.57 -2.02
N LEU A 58 11.64 14.30 -3.25
CA LEU A 58 10.98 13.44 -4.23
C LEU A 58 10.75 12.03 -3.69
N ARG A 59 11.76 11.46 -3.03
CA ARG A 59 11.67 10.14 -2.39
C ARG A 59 10.56 10.06 -1.35
N ASN A 60 10.39 11.11 -0.57
CA ASN A 60 9.39 11.13 0.49
C ASN A 60 8.01 11.38 -0.09
N LEU A 61 7.87 12.34 -1.02
CA LEU A 61 6.61 12.63 -1.69
C LEU A 61 6.07 11.40 -2.43
N SER A 62 6.92 10.65 -3.12
CA SER A 62 6.49 9.43 -3.82
C SER A 62 5.93 8.37 -2.87
N TYR A 63 6.49 8.23 -1.66
CA TYR A 63 5.93 7.35 -0.62
C TYR A 63 4.54 7.81 -0.16
N PHE A 64 4.36 9.11 0.10
CA PHE A 64 3.05 9.66 0.52
C PHE A 64 1.99 9.46 -0.56
N PHE A 65 2.29 9.90 -1.78
CA PHE A 65 1.33 9.79 -2.88
C PHE A 65 1.01 8.33 -3.19
N ALA A 66 1.98 7.41 -3.14
CA ALA A 66 1.71 5.99 -3.33
C ALA A 66 0.75 5.45 -2.27
N LEU A 67 0.93 5.82 -0.99
CA LEU A 67 0.02 5.41 0.08
C LEU A 67 -1.38 6.04 -0.04
N ASP A 68 -1.44 7.34 -0.31
CA ASP A 68 -2.71 8.07 -0.42
C ASP A 68 -3.54 7.55 -1.60
N PHE A 69 -2.91 7.35 -2.76
CA PHE A 69 -3.60 6.78 -3.92
C PHE A 69 -4.01 5.33 -3.68
N LEU A 70 -3.17 4.51 -3.03
CA LEU A 70 -3.54 3.14 -2.66
C LEU A 70 -4.75 3.13 -1.72
N LEU A 71 -4.82 4.06 -0.76
CA LEU A 71 -5.96 4.20 0.15
C LEU A 71 -7.24 4.52 -0.62
N ILE A 72 -7.18 5.48 -1.55
CA ILE A 72 -8.34 5.82 -2.39
C ILE A 72 -8.76 4.63 -3.24
N LEU A 73 -7.82 3.90 -3.86
CA LEU A 73 -8.09 2.70 -4.65
C LEU A 73 -8.69 1.58 -3.80
N GLY A 74 -8.18 1.38 -2.59
CA GLY A 74 -8.74 0.43 -1.63
C GLY A 74 -10.19 0.79 -1.28
N ILE A 75 -10.44 2.03 -0.83
CA ILE A 75 -11.79 2.47 -0.46
C ILE A 75 -12.76 2.30 -1.64
N THR A 76 -12.40 2.82 -2.82
CA THR A 76 -13.27 2.75 -4.00
C THR A 76 -13.49 1.32 -4.48
N GLY A 77 -12.46 0.47 -4.47
CA GLY A 77 -12.52 -0.92 -4.91
C GLY A 77 -13.28 -1.84 -3.97
N PHE A 78 -13.34 -1.53 -2.68
CA PHE A 78 -13.94 -2.40 -1.66
C PHE A 78 -15.30 -1.93 -1.14
N ILE A 79 -15.64 -0.64 -1.20
CA ILE A 79 -16.88 -0.12 -0.61
C ILE A 79 -18.14 -0.76 -1.21
N GLN A 80 -18.24 -0.87 -2.54
CA GLN A 80 -19.40 -1.46 -3.21
C GLN A 80 -19.50 -2.98 -3.03
N PRO A 81 -18.41 -3.76 -3.22
CA PRO A 81 -18.43 -5.20 -2.97
C PRO A 81 -18.74 -5.59 -1.52
N TRP A 82 -18.37 -4.75 -0.54
CA TRP A 82 -18.60 -5.01 0.89
C TRP A 82 -19.99 -4.60 1.35
N LEU A 83 -20.40 -3.35 1.09
CA LEU A 83 -21.66 -2.82 1.63
C LEU A 83 -22.88 -3.26 0.81
N PHE A 84 -22.73 -3.40 -0.50
CA PHE A 84 -23.87 -3.61 -1.41
C PHE A 84 -23.82 -4.93 -2.18
N ILE A 85 -22.75 -5.73 -2.02
CA ILE A 85 -22.52 -6.99 -2.74
C ILE A 85 -22.68 -6.78 -4.27
N LYS A 86 -22.30 -5.59 -4.76
CA LYS A 86 -22.41 -5.20 -6.16
C LYS A 86 -21.02 -5.01 -6.77
N PRO A 87 -20.87 -5.25 -8.09
CA PRO A 87 -19.66 -4.84 -8.80
C PRO A 87 -19.49 -3.33 -8.75
N MET A 88 -18.25 -2.87 -8.87
CA MET A 88 -17.94 -1.45 -8.86
C MET A 88 -18.55 -0.74 -10.08
N SER A 89 -19.22 0.39 -9.88
CA SER A 89 -19.96 1.09 -10.94
C SER A 89 -20.08 2.59 -10.69
N GLY A 90 -20.46 3.34 -11.73
CA GLY A 90 -20.72 4.79 -11.65
C GLY A 90 -19.50 5.60 -11.23
N LEU A 91 -19.71 6.59 -10.34
CA LEU A 91 -18.65 7.51 -9.89
C LEU A 91 -17.48 6.81 -9.20
N LEU A 92 -17.73 5.72 -8.46
CA LEU A 92 -16.66 4.98 -7.78
C LEU A 92 -15.73 4.29 -8.79
N LEU A 93 -16.30 3.70 -9.84
CA LEU A 93 -15.51 3.13 -10.93
C LEU A 93 -14.70 4.20 -11.66
N MET A 94 -15.30 5.36 -11.96
CA MET A 94 -14.59 6.47 -12.59
C MET A 94 -13.42 6.96 -11.74
N LEU A 95 -13.65 7.19 -10.44
CA LEU A 95 -12.60 7.62 -9.52
C LEU A 95 -11.49 6.58 -9.41
N HIS A 96 -11.84 5.30 -9.24
CA HIS A 96 -10.87 4.21 -9.16
C HIS A 96 -10.01 4.14 -10.43
N LEU A 97 -10.64 4.22 -11.60
CA LEU A 97 -9.96 4.19 -12.88
C LEU A 97 -9.02 5.38 -13.07
N THR A 98 -9.43 6.60 -12.65
CA THR A 98 -8.60 7.81 -12.77
C THR A 98 -7.42 7.81 -11.81
N VAL A 99 -7.60 7.27 -10.59
CA VAL A 99 -6.54 7.24 -9.58
C VAL A 99 -5.52 6.11 -9.85
N ALA A 100 -5.94 5.02 -10.49
CA ALA A 100 -5.07 3.88 -10.80
C ALA A 100 -3.77 4.25 -11.55
N PRO A 101 -3.78 5.04 -12.65
CA PRO A 101 -2.55 5.45 -13.32
C PRO A 101 -1.69 6.39 -12.46
N LEU A 102 -2.31 7.24 -11.64
CA LEU A 102 -1.58 8.11 -10.70
C LEU A 102 -0.85 7.29 -9.63
N PHE A 103 -1.50 6.25 -9.11
CA PHE A 103 -0.87 5.27 -8.21
C PHE A 103 0.30 4.57 -8.90
N SER A 104 0.12 4.05 -10.12
CA SER A 104 1.19 3.38 -10.87
C SER A 104 2.41 4.28 -11.07
N LEU A 105 2.19 5.56 -11.40
CA LEU A 105 3.28 6.54 -11.54
C LEU A 105 3.95 6.85 -10.20
N ALA A 106 3.17 7.07 -9.14
CA ALA A 106 3.72 7.29 -7.80
C ALA A 106 4.54 6.08 -7.30
N LEU A 107 4.06 4.87 -7.56
CA LEU A 107 4.75 3.62 -7.24
C LEU A 107 6.07 3.50 -8.01
N LEU A 108 6.08 3.85 -9.30
CA LEU A 108 7.32 3.88 -10.10
C LEU A 108 8.38 4.79 -9.46
N PHE A 109 8.02 6.03 -9.14
CA PHE A 109 8.94 6.94 -8.46
C PHE A 109 9.34 6.45 -7.07
N PHE A 110 8.41 5.85 -6.32
CA PHE A 110 8.69 5.27 -5.02
C PHE A 110 9.80 4.22 -5.13
N VAL A 111 9.67 3.27 -6.07
CA VAL A 111 10.67 2.23 -6.32
C VAL A 111 12.01 2.84 -6.74
N LEU A 112 12.02 3.75 -7.72
CA LEU A 112 13.25 4.35 -8.22
C LEU A 112 14.04 5.06 -7.11
N PHE A 113 13.36 5.73 -6.18
CA PHE A 113 14.02 6.47 -5.10
C PHE A 113 14.31 5.66 -3.84
N TRP A 114 13.61 4.53 -3.62
CA TRP A 114 13.76 3.70 -2.42
C TRP A 114 14.47 2.37 -2.63
N ALA A 115 14.47 1.78 -3.83
CA ALA A 115 14.98 0.43 -4.08
C ALA A 115 16.41 0.22 -3.57
N HIS A 116 17.30 1.20 -3.78
CA HIS A 116 18.68 1.12 -3.28
C HIS A 116 18.76 0.98 -1.75
N LYS A 117 17.91 1.70 -1.01
CA LYS A 117 17.86 1.61 0.47
C LYS A 117 17.26 0.30 0.96
N GLN A 118 16.43 -0.32 0.13
CA GLN A 118 15.71 -1.56 0.44
C GLN A 118 16.45 -2.82 -0.05
N ARG A 119 17.72 -2.68 -0.49
CA ARG A 119 18.55 -3.82 -0.85
C ARG A 119 18.73 -4.74 0.37
N LEU A 120 18.52 -6.04 0.17
CA LEU A 120 18.77 -7.06 1.19
C LEU A 120 20.28 -7.26 1.32
N VAL A 121 20.80 -7.09 2.53
CA VAL A 121 22.23 -7.28 2.87
C VAL A 121 22.31 -8.36 3.96
N LYS A 122 23.47 -9.02 4.11
CA LYS A 122 23.67 -10.11 5.09
C LYS A 122 23.54 -9.65 6.55
N GLU A 123 23.97 -8.42 6.86
CA GLU A 123 24.02 -7.90 8.22
C GLU A 123 22.87 -6.91 8.47
N GLU A 124 21.66 -7.44 8.63
CA GLU A 124 20.47 -6.64 8.91
C GLU A 124 19.91 -7.00 10.27
N THR A 125 19.47 -5.99 11.03
CA THR A 125 18.66 -6.26 12.22
C THR A 125 17.37 -6.96 11.81
N SER A 126 16.85 -7.84 12.68
CA SER A 126 15.66 -8.64 12.37
C SER A 126 14.45 -7.78 11.98
N LEU A 127 14.32 -6.58 12.55
CA LEU A 127 13.26 -5.63 12.21
C LEU A 127 13.44 -4.99 10.83
N ASN A 128 14.66 -4.54 10.50
CA ASN A 128 14.97 -3.92 9.22
C ASN A 128 14.84 -4.96 8.08
N LEU A 129 15.28 -6.20 8.31
CA LEU A 129 15.07 -7.30 7.38
C LEU A 129 13.59 -7.53 7.09
N ARG A 130 12.73 -7.60 8.12
CA ARG A 130 11.27 -7.76 7.95
C ARG A 130 10.67 -6.60 7.15
N LEU A 131 11.07 -5.37 7.43
CA LEU A 131 10.62 -4.20 6.70
C LEU A 131 10.99 -4.27 5.21
N LYS A 132 12.23 -4.66 4.90
CA LYS A 132 12.72 -4.85 3.52
C LYS A 132 11.96 -5.95 2.78
N ILE A 133 11.71 -7.08 3.45
CA ILE A 133 10.89 -8.16 2.88
C ILE A 133 9.48 -7.63 2.57
N CYS A 134 8.84 -6.94 3.53
CA CYS A 134 7.52 -6.34 3.31
C CYS A 134 7.50 -5.33 2.16
N PHE A 135 8.56 -4.53 1.99
CA PHE A 135 8.71 -3.61 0.86
C PHE A 135 8.67 -4.37 -0.48
N TRP A 136 9.50 -5.40 -0.65
CA TRP A 136 9.56 -6.17 -1.89
C TRP A 136 8.27 -6.95 -2.14
N THR A 137 7.68 -7.54 -1.10
CA THR A 137 6.36 -8.20 -1.20
C THR A 137 5.28 -7.23 -1.67
N THR A 138 5.22 -6.03 -1.07
CA THR A 138 4.27 -4.98 -1.47
C THR A 138 4.48 -4.59 -2.93
N LEU A 139 5.72 -4.43 -3.37
CA LEU A 139 6.04 -4.08 -4.74
C LEU A 139 5.62 -5.16 -5.74
N ILE A 140 5.90 -6.43 -5.44
CA ILE A 140 5.48 -7.56 -6.29
C ILE A 140 3.96 -7.59 -6.40
N LEU A 141 3.25 -7.52 -5.27
CA LEU A 141 1.79 -7.54 -5.25
C LEU A 141 1.19 -6.35 -6.01
N ALA A 142 1.70 -5.14 -5.81
CA ALA A 142 1.24 -3.95 -6.52
C ALA A 142 1.46 -4.07 -8.03
N SER A 143 2.64 -4.54 -8.45
CA SER A 143 2.97 -4.75 -9.86
C SER A 143 2.06 -5.82 -10.48
N SER A 144 1.84 -6.94 -9.79
CA SER A 144 0.91 -7.99 -10.24
C SER A 144 -0.52 -7.47 -10.36
N ALA A 145 -0.99 -6.64 -9.42
CA ALA A 145 -2.33 -6.05 -9.50
C ALA A 145 -2.48 -5.10 -10.70
N ILE A 146 -1.47 -4.28 -10.99
CA ILE A 146 -1.44 -3.34 -12.12
C ILE A 146 -1.41 -4.11 -13.45
N ILE A 147 -0.54 -5.11 -13.58
CA ILE A 147 -0.44 -5.93 -14.80
C ILE A 147 -1.75 -6.69 -15.04
N ALA A 148 -2.30 -7.32 -14.00
CA ALA A 148 -3.52 -8.10 -14.12
C ALA A 148 -4.70 -7.25 -14.62
N ILE A 149 -4.93 -6.07 -14.02
CA ILE A 149 -6.03 -5.21 -14.46
C ILE A 149 -5.75 -4.57 -15.83
N GLY A 150 -4.51 -4.16 -16.09
CA GLY A 150 -4.10 -3.62 -17.38
C GLY A 150 -4.40 -4.62 -18.50
N LEU A 151 -3.96 -5.87 -18.37
CA LEU A 151 -4.23 -6.92 -19.36
C LEU A 151 -5.72 -7.30 -19.43
N SER A 152 -6.46 -7.23 -18.31
CA SER A 152 -7.90 -7.53 -18.30
C SER A 152 -8.74 -6.50 -19.05
N MET A 153 -8.27 -5.25 -19.16
CA MET A 153 -9.03 -4.15 -19.77
C MET A 153 -8.92 -4.09 -21.29
N PHE A 154 -7.87 -4.69 -21.87
CA PHE A 154 -7.70 -4.73 -23.32
C PHE A 154 -8.16 -6.08 -23.89
N PRO A 155 -8.68 -6.12 -25.12
CA PRO A 155 -9.05 -7.36 -25.81
C PRO A 155 -7.81 -8.09 -26.36
N LEU A 156 -6.71 -8.14 -25.58
CA LEU A 156 -5.47 -8.83 -25.96
C LEU A 156 -5.53 -10.34 -25.68
N ALA A 157 -6.45 -10.76 -24.80
CA ALA A 157 -6.68 -12.15 -24.45
C ALA A 157 -8.18 -12.48 -24.57
N GLY A 158 -8.52 -13.76 -24.74
CA GLY A 158 -9.90 -14.19 -24.81
C GLY A 158 -10.69 -13.88 -23.52
N THR A 159 -12.02 -13.87 -23.60
CA THR A 159 -12.92 -13.52 -22.49
C THR A 159 -12.62 -14.29 -21.20
N GLN A 160 -12.28 -15.58 -21.32
CA GLN A 160 -11.92 -16.41 -20.16
C GLN A 160 -10.66 -15.88 -19.46
N ALA A 161 -9.64 -15.46 -20.21
CA ALA A 161 -8.42 -14.90 -19.65
C ALA A 161 -8.68 -13.55 -18.96
N GLN A 162 -9.52 -12.69 -19.52
CA GLN A 162 -9.92 -11.44 -18.88
C GLN A 162 -10.63 -11.67 -17.53
N ILE A 163 -11.51 -12.68 -17.46
CA ILE A 163 -12.18 -13.05 -16.20
C ILE A 163 -11.15 -13.52 -15.14
N ILE A 164 -10.19 -14.34 -15.55
CA ILE A 164 -9.11 -14.82 -14.66
C ILE A 164 -8.25 -13.64 -14.20
N LEU A 165 -7.82 -12.76 -15.10
CA LEU A 165 -7.01 -11.58 -14.78
C LEU A 165 -7.74 -10.63 -13.83
N LEU A 166 -9.03 -10.41 -14.04
CA LEU A 166 -9.86 -9.62 -13.11
C LEU A 166 -9.95 -10.28 -11.73
N ALA A 167 -10.06 -11.62 -11.67
CA ALA A 167 -10.03 -12.35 -10.41
C ALA A 167 -8.67 -12.23 -9.71
N VAL A 168 -7.56 -12.37 -10.45
CA VAL A 168 -6.20 -12.17 -9.93
C VAL A 168 -6.04 -10.76 -9.37
N HIS A 169 -6.44 -9.72 -10.12
CA HIS A 169 -6.40 -8.34 -9.65
C HIS A 169 -7.12 -8.18 -8.31
N LYS A 170 -8.34 -8.72 -8.19
CA LYS A 170 -9.15 -8.67 -6.96
C LYS A 170 -8.45 -9.30 -5.76
N TYR A 171 -7.96 -10.53 -5.88
CA TYR A 171 -7.32 -11.24 -4.76
C TYR A 171 -5.95 -10.65 -4.41
N VAL A 172 -5.16 -10.26 -5.41
CA VAL A 172 -3.85 -9.61 -5.20
C VAL A 172 -4.02 -8.23 -4.56
N ALA A 173 -5.05 -7.46 -4.90
CA ALA A 173 -5.34 -6.18 -4.26
C ALA A 173 -5.63 -6.34 -2.76
N VAL A 174 -6.37 -7.38 -2.36
CA VAL A 174 -6.60 -7.69 -0.93
C VAL A 174 -5.28 -8.02 -0.23
N ALA A 175 -4.48 -8.90 -0.83
CA ALA A 175 -3.16 -9.27 -0.29
C ALA A 175 -2.23 -8.06 -0.18
N LEU A 176 -2.29 -7.13 -1.15
CA LEU A 176 -1.53 -5.89 -1.14
C LEU A 176 -1.90 -5.00 0.04
N ILE A 177 -3.20 -4.79 0.30
CA ILE A 177 -3.65 -4.00 1.46
C ILE A 177 -3.16 -4.63 2.77
N ALA A 178 -3.27 -5.96 2.91
CA ALA A 178 -2.75 -6.66 4.09
C ALA A 178 -1.22 -6.50 4.22
N ALA A 179 -0.47 -6.62 3.13
CA ALA A 179 0.98 -6.44 3.13
C ALA A 179 1.38 -5.00 3.53
N VAL A 180 0.66 -3.98 3.08
CA VAL A 180 0.90 -2.57 3.44
C VAL A 180 0.58 -2.30 4.91
N ILE A 181 -0.45 -2.93 5.47
CA ILE A 181 -0.74 -2.89 6.91
C ILE A 181 0.46 -3.43 7.71
N VAL A 182 0.97 -4.60 7.32
CA VAL A 182 2.13 -5.23 7.98
C VAL A 182 3.41 -4.40 7.80
N TYR A 183 3.63 -3.85 6.61
CA TYR A 183 4.73 -2.93 6.34
C TYR A 183 4.67 -1.69 7.26
N SER A 184 3.49 -1.08 7.38
CA SER A 184 3.27 0.10 8.21
C SER A 184 3.57 -0.18 9.69
N PHE A 185 3.18 -1.36 10.20
CA PHE A 185 3.52 -1.79 11.55
C PHE A 185 5.04 -1.80 11.79
N TYR A 186 5.80 -2.47 10.91
CA TYR A 186 7.26 -2.54 11.07
C TYR A 186 7.93 -1.17 10.87
N ALA A 187 7.39 -0.30 10.01
CA ALA A 187 7.89 1.06 9.82
C ALA A 187 7.71 1.91 11.10
N ILE A 188 6.54 1.81 11.75
CA ILE A 188 6.27 2.49 13.03
C ILE A 188 7.23 1.97 14.10
N ARG A 189 7.38 0.64 14.22
CA ARG A 189 8.31 0.03 15.19
C ARG A 189 9.74 0.50 15.01
N MET A 190 10.21 0.57 13.77
CA MET A 190 11.58 1.00 13.46
C MET A 190 11.79 2.47 13.80
N PHE A 191 10.76 3.30 13.65
CA PHE A 191 10.81 4.69 14.09
C PHE A 191 10.90 4.80 15.62
N MET A 192 10.10 4.02 16.36
CA MET A 192 10.12 4.08 17.83
C MET A 192 11.49 3.66 18.39
N GLN A 193 12.06 2.54 17.90
CA GLN A 193 13.41 2.09 18.31
C GLN A 193 14.53 3.10 18.08
N LYS A 194 14.34 4.09 17.20
CA LYS A 194 15.34 5.11 16.93
C LYS A 194 15.22 6.32 17.88
N ASN A 195 14.08 6.48 18.54
CA ASN A 195 13.79 7.61 19.42
C ASN A 195 13.72 7.22 20.91
N ASP A 196 13.88 5.93 21.22
CA ASP A 196 14.18 5.42 22.56
C ASP A 196 15.69 5.49 22.84
#